data_AF-X5R1U1-F1
#
_entry.id   AF-X5R1U1-F1
#
_cell.length_a   1.000
_cell.length_b   1.000
_cell.length_c   1.000
_cell.angle_alpha   90.00
_cell.angle_beta   90.00
_cell.angle_gamma   90.00
#
_symmetry.space_group_name_H-M   'P 1'
#
loop_
_entity.id
_entity.type
_entity.pdbx_description
1 polymer ?
#
loop_
_entity_poly.entity_id
_entity_poly.type
_entity_poly.pdbx_seq_one_letter_code
_entity_poly.pdbx_strand_id
1 'polypeptide(L)' 'MIIVLTAIARHYAGKQDIAETVEALDLDSDCAVGDLVSVVRADTQHDFAIIRRRWITGETGTTLELTLDHPTRSTGH' A
#
# COMPACT_ATOMS: atom_id res chain seq x y z
N MET A 1 -11.06 0.57 5.26
CA MET A 1 -9.88 -0.28 4.96
C MET A 1 -8.69 0.24 5.75
N ILE A 2 -7.65 -0.56 5.98
CA ILE A 2 -6.41 -0.16 6.64
C ILE A 2 -5.25 -0.38 5.65
N ILE A 3 -4.45 0.65 5.40
CA ILE A 3 -3.20 0.54 4.65
C ILE A 3 -2.04 0.54 5.64
N VAL A 4 -1.14 -0.43 5.52
CA VAL A 4 0.06 -0.56 6.33
C VAL A 4 1.28 -0.52 5.42
N LEU A 5 2.25 0.34 5.72
CA LEU A 5 3.51 0.39 5.00
C LEU A 5 4.55 -0.52 5.69
N THR A 6 5.34 -1.26 4.91
CA THR A 6 6.58 -1.86 5.44
C THR A 6 7.53 -0.77 5.94
N ALA A 7 8.52 -1.13 6.75
CA ALA A 7 9.53 -0.17 7.21
C ALA A 7 10.23 0.55 6.04
N ILE A 8 10.49 -0.16 4.94
CA ILE A 8 11.15 0.39 3.75
C ILE A 8 10.18 1.32 3.00
N ALA A 9 8.94 0.89 2.78
CA ALA A 9 7.91 1.71 2.15
C ALA A 9 7.61 2.98 2.95
N ARG A 10 7.52 2.87 4.28
CA ARG A 10 7.29 4.02 5.17
C ARG A 10 8.45 5.01 5.12
N HIS A 11 9.68 4.52 5.14
CA HIS A 11 10.87 5.36 5.04
C HIS A 11 10.94 6.08 3.69
N TYR A 12 10.64 5.37 2.60
CA TYR A 12 10.57 5.97 1.27
C TYR A 12 9.45 7.01 1.17
N ALA A 13 8.23 6.66 1.58
CA ALA A 13 7.08 7.55 1.53
C ALA A 13 7.30 8.81 2.38
N GLY A 14 7.96 8.68 3.55
CA GLY A 14 8.35 9.83 4.37
C GLY A 14 9.35 10.75 3.67
N LYS A 15 10.34 10.21 2.94
CA LYS A 15 11.29 11.02 2.15
C LYS A 15 10.62 11.79 1.02
N GLN A 16 9.56 11.24 0.44
CA GLN A 16 8.78 11.87 -0.62
C GLN A 16 7.60 12.70 -0.09
N ASP A 17 7.45 12.77 1.24
CA ASP A 17 6.35 13.46 1.92
C ASP A 17 4.95 12.94 1.51
N ILE A 18 4.85 11.68 1.11
CA ILE A 18 3.61 11.02 0.65
C ILE A 18 3.03 9.99 1.62
N ALA A 19 3.65 9.78 2.79
CA ALA A 19 3.23 8.74 3.73
C ALA A 19 1.74 8.85 4.10
N GLU A 20 1.28 10.04 4.51
CA GLU A 20 -0.12 10.26 4.86
C GLU A 20 -1.05 10.07 3.65
N THR A 21 -0.61 10.45 2.45
CA THR A 21 -1.38 10.24 1.21
C THR A 21 -1.56 8.75 0.92
N VAL A 22 -0.50 7.95 1.10
CA VAL A 22 -0.56 6.50 0.86
C VAL A 22 -1.38 5.80 1.94
N GLU A 23 -1.25 6.20 3.20
CA GLU A 23 -2.01 5.62 4.33
C GLU A 23 -3.51 5.97 4.26
N ALA A 24 -3.87 7.09 3.63
CA ALA A 24 -5.25 7.53 3.43
C ALA A 24 -5.91 7.00 2.14
N LEU A 25 -5.23 6.14 1.37
CA LEU A 25 -5.81 5.56 0.16
C LEU A 25 -7.04 4.71 0.48
N ASP A 26 -8.10 4.93 -0.29
CA ASP A 26 -9.30 4.10 -0.31
C ASP A 26 -9.28 3.24 -1.58
N LEU A 27 -8.64 2.08 -1.46
CA LEU A 27 -8.56 1.02 -2.47
C LEU A 27 -9.75 0.06 -2.31
N ASP A 28 -10.19 -0.53 -3.42
CA ASP A 28 -11.29 -1.48 -3.41
C ASP A 28 -10.88 -2.84 -2.81
N SER A 29 -11.87 -3.58 -2.32
CA SER A 29 -11.73 -4.95 -1.83
C SER A 29 -11.25 -5.97 -2.87
N ASP A 30 -11.35 -5.65 -4.16
CA ASP A 30 -10.87 -6.47 -5.28
C ASP A 30 -9.33 -6.53 -5.38
N CYS A 31 -8.61 -5.63 -4.70
CA CYS A 31 -7.15 -5.64 -4.67
C CYS A 31 -6.56 -6.98 -4.20
N ALA A 32 -5.54 -7.42 -4.90
CA ALA A 32 -4.83 -8.68 -4.70
C ALA A 32 -3.35 -8.46 -4.37
N VAL A 33 -2.73 -9.49 -3.80
CA VAL A 33 -1.27 -9.51 -3.60
C VAL A 33 -0.60 -9.55 -4.97
N GLY A 34 0.39 -8.69 -5.17
CA GLY A 34 1.08 -8.49 -6.44
C GLY A 34 0.59 -7.27 -7.22
N ASP A 35 -0.57 -6.71 -6.88
CA ASP A 35 -1.04 -5.48 -7.52
C ASP A 35 -0.12 -4.30 -7.20
N LEU A 36 -0.02 -3.40 -8.18
CA LEU A 36 0.74 -2.17 -8.10
C LEU A 36 -0.20 -1.01 -7.74
N VAL A 37 0.20 -0.24 -6.74
CA VAL A 37 -0.46 0.98 -6.30
C VAL A 37 0.47 2.14 -6.62
N SER A 38 0.08 2.95 -7.60
CA SER A 38 0.85 4.10 -8.05
C SER A 38 0.26 5.39 -7.49
N VAL A 39 1.06 6.15 -6.76
CA VAL A 39 0.70 7.49 -6.26
C VAL A 39 1.47 8.52 -7.06
N VAL A 40 0.75 9.41 -7.76
CA VAL A 40 1.35 10.48 -8.56
C VAL A 40 1.35 11.78 -7.76
N ARG A 41 2.53 12.36 -7.51
CA ARG A 41 2.69 13.65 -6.84
C ARG A 41 3.77 14.46 -7.53
N ALA A 42 3.48 15.74 -7.81
CA ALA A 42 4.41 16.66 -8.47
C ALA A 42 5.08 16.05 -9.73
N ASP A 43 4.26 15.44 -10.59
CA ASP A 43 4.68 14.78 -11.84
C ASP A 43 5.57 13.53 -11.66
N THR A 44 5.78 13.08 -10.41
CA THR A 44 6.53 11.85 -10.09
C THR A 44 5.57 10.74 -9.71
N GLN A 45 5.73 9.57 -10.32
CA GLN A 45 5.02 8.35 -9.96
C GLN A 45 5.80 7.58 -8.88
N HIS A 46 5.10 7.22 -7.81
CA HIS A 46 5.63 6.43 -6.70
C HIS A 46 4.87 5.11 -6.61
N ASP A 47 5.55 4.02 -6.96
CA ASP A 47 4.92 2.70 -7.01
C ASP A 47 5.14 1.90 -5.72
N PHE A 48 4.07 1.27 -5.26
CA PHE A 48 4.06 0.35 -4.13
C PHE A 48 3.44 -0.98 -4.55
N ALA A 49 3.95 -2.09 -4.02
CA ALA A 49 3.36 -3.41 -4.27
C ALA A 49 2.52 -3.84 -3.08
N ILE A 50 1.31 -4.36 -3.33
CA ILE A 50 0.55 -5.07 -2.30
C ILE A 50 1.25 -6.41 -2.06
N ILE A 51 1.94 -6.54 -0.92
CA ILE A 51 2.65 -7.78 -0.56
C ILE A 51 1.83 -8.69 0.34
N ARG A 52 0.79 -8.16 0.99
CA ARG A 52 -0.07 -8.92 1.88
C ARG A 52 -1.48 -8.35 1.89
N ARG A 53 -2.45 -9.25 1.84
CA ARG A 53 -3.87 -8.98 2.03
C ARG A 53 -4.37 -9.75 3.24
N ARG A 54 -4.99 -9.07 4.19
CA ARG A 54 -5.50 -9.67 5.43
C ARG A 54 -6.89 -9.15 5.75
N TRP A 55 -7.82 -10.07 5.96
CA TRP A 55 -9.10 -9.74 6.57
C TRP A 55 -8.99 -9.82 8.09
N ILE A 56 -9.40 -8.76 8.77
CA ILE A 56 -9.51 -8.68 10.22
C ILE A 56 -11.00 -8.73 10.56
N THR A 57 -11.44 -9.86 11.11
CA THR A 57 -12.82 -10.06 11.56
C THR A 57 -12.92 -9.81 13.06
N GLY A 58 -13.85 -8.97 13.49
CA GLY A 58 -14.13 -8.68 14.90
C GLY A 58 -15.61 -8.50 15.16
N GLU A 59 -15.96 -8.19 16.41
CA GLU A 59 -17.36 -8.01 16.85
C GLU A 59 -18.11 -6.92 16.07
N THR A 60 -17.38 -5.92 15.56
CA THR A 60 -17.92 -4.77 14.83
C THR A 60 -17.96 -4.96 13.31
N GLY A 61 -17.48 -6.10 12.79
CA GLY A 61 -17.49 -6.41 11.37
C GLY A 61 -16.16 -6.92 10.82
N THR A 62 -15.99 -6.78 9.51
CA THR A 62 -14.81 -7.26 8.78
C THR A 62 -14.09 -6.08 8.14
N THR A 63 -12.80 -5.95 8.42
CA THR A 63 -11.95 -4.86 7.90
C THR A 63 -10.84 -5.46 7.04
N LEU A 64 -10.66 -4.91 5.84
CA LEU A 64 -9.52 -5.24 4.99
C LEU A 64 -8.28 -4.45 5.43
N GLU A 65 -7.18 -5.16 5.66
CA GLU A 65 -5.84 -4.63 5.87
C GLU A 65 -4.95 -5.02 4.67
N LEU A 66 -4.35 -4.03 4.02
CA LEU A 66 -3.39 -4.21 2.93
C LEU A 66 -2.02 -3.75 3.41
N THR A 67 -1.00 -4.57 3.14
CA THR A 67 0.39 -4.18 3.37
C THR A 67 1.06 -3.82 2.06
N LEU A 68 1.59 -2.60 1.98
CA LEU A 68 2.32 -2.07 0.84
C LEU A 68 3.83 -2.06 1.11
N ASP A 69 4.60 -2.47 0.11
CA ASP A 69 6.07 -2.47 0.12
C ASP A 69 6.66 -1.59 -1.00
N HIS A 70 7.90 -1.12 -0.76
CA HIS A 70 8.71 -0.39 -1.72
C HIS A 70 10.19 -0.79 -1.54
N PRO A 71 10.98 -1.01 -2.60
CA PRO A 71 10.59 -0.98 -4.00
C PRO A 71 9.59 -2.10 -4.32
N THR A 72 8.83 -1.93 -5.40
CA THR A 72 8.09 -3.04 -5.97
C THR A 72 9.15 -4.07 -6.32
N ARG A 73 9.21 -5.20 -5.59
CA ARG A 73 10.11 -6.29 -5.97
C ARG A 73 9.55 -6.83 -7.29
N SER A 74 9.93 -6.21 -8.40
CA SER A 74 9.72 -6.75 -9.73
C SER A 74 10.44 -8.08 -9.69
N THR A 75 9.72 -9.18 -9.59
CA THR A 75 10.22 -10.43 -10.12
C THR A 75 10.36 -10.18 -11.61
N GLY A 76 11.53 -9.68 -12.00
CA GLY A 76 11.95 -9.60 -13.39
C GLY A 76 11.76 -10.97 -14.02
N HIS A 77 11.05 -10.96 -15.13
CA HIS A 77 10.86 -12.06 -16.06
C HIS A 77 12.20 -12.52 -16.64
#